data_AF-A0AAE4A9I5-F1
#
_entry.id   AF-A0AAE4A9I5-F1
#
_cell.length_a   1.000
_cell.length_b   1.000
_cell.length_c   1.000
_cell.angle_alpha   90.00
_cell.angle_beta   90.00
_cell.angle_gamma   90.00
#
_symmetry.space_group_name_H-M   'P 1'
#
loop_
_entity.id
_entity.type
_entity.pdbx_description
1 polymer ?
#
loop_
_entity_poly.entity_id
_entity_poly.type
_entity_poly.pdbx_seq_one_letter_code
_entity_poly.pdbx_strand_id
1 'polypeptide(L)'
;MPPASATTAPDIAGTKKLLNIVLAVGIADLILFLVLIYVAFIDRSDSAVSAIGPIHGIGFVALLGLTAKGAVDGRWGWWFPAITLVTTGPPGSIIGDLILRKQLAEQHPEV
;
A
#
# COMPACT_ATOMS: atom_id res chain seq x y z
N MET A 1 -0.02 -2.15 -26.65
CA MET A 1 0.94 -1.53 -25.71
C MET A 1 1.24 -0.14 -26.25
N PRO A 2 0.66 0.93 -25.68
CA PRO A 2 1.04 2.28 -26.09
C PRO A 2 2.53 2.53 -25.78
N PRO A 3 3.24 3.32 -26.60
CA PRO A 3 4.64 3.64 -26.35
C PRO A 3 4.79 4.36 -25.01
N ALA A 4 5.82 4.01 -24.25
CA ALA A 4 6.19 4.70 -23.02
C ALA A 4 6.51 6.16 -23.36
N SER A 5 5.55 7.06 -23.13
CA SER A 5 5.86 8.48 -23.02
C SER A 5 6.93 8.63 -21.94
N ALA A 6 8.03 9.33 -22.25
CA ALA A 6 9.11 9.53 -21.30
C ALA A 6 8.55 10.15 -20.00
N THR A 7 8.58 9.37 -18.92
CA THR A 7 8.20 9.83 -17.58
C THR A 7 9.10 11.01 -17.21
N THR A 8 8.51 12.17 -16.97
CA THR A 8 9.27 13.37 -16.62
C THR A 8 9.69 13.35 -15.14
N ALA A 9 10.78 14.03 -14.77
CA ALA A 9 11.24 14.09 -13.37
C ALA A 9 10.15 14.53 -12.36
N PRO A 10 9.25 15.49 -12.67
CA PRO A 10 8.09 15.81 -11.82
C PRO A 10 7.14 14.63 -11.60
N ASP A 11 6.95 13.76 -12.59
CA ASP A 11 6.08 12.58 -12.44
C ASP A 11 6.74 11.48 -11.60
N ILE A 12 8.06 11.28 -11.73
CA ILE A 12 8.84 10.39 -10.85
C ILE A 12 8.72 10.84 -9.39
N ALA A 13 8.88 12.14 -9.11
CA ALA A 13 8.73 12.69 -7.77
C ALA A 13 7.31 12.48 -7.21
N GLY A 14 6.28 12.67 -8.06
CA GLY A 14 4.88 12.38 -7.72
C GLY A 14 4.65 10.90 -7.36
N THR A 15 5.22 9.98 -8.12
CA THR A 15 5.16 8.53 -7.86
C THR A 15 5.87 8.17 -6.56
N LYS A 16 7.10 8.65 -6.35
CA LYS A 16 7.86 8.45 -5.10
C LYS A 16 7.07 8.98 -3.89
N LYS A 17 6.44 10.16 -4.01
CA LYS A 17 5.58 10.74 -2.96
C LYS A 17 4.38 9.86 -2.66
N LEU A 18 3.67 9.37 -3.66
CA LEU A 18 2.50 8.51 -3.44
C LEU A 18 2.91 7.17 -2.81
N LEU A 19 4.00 6.56 -3.26
CA LEU A 19 4.57 5.36 -2.64
C LEU A 19 4.98 5.60 -1.17
N ASN A 20 5.56 6.76 -0.83
CA ASN A 20 5.85 7.10 0.56
C ASN A 20 4.58 7.18 1.43
N ILE A 21 3.47 7.70 0.88
CA ILE A 21 2.19 7.73 1.58
C ILE A 21 1.66 6.29 1.77
N VAL A 22 1.68 5.47 0.71
CA VAL A 22 1.26 4.07 0.78
C VAL A 22 2.08 3.31 1.82
N LEU A 23 3.40 3.48 1.84
CA LEU A 23 4.28 2.84 2.79
C LEU A 23 4.01 3.30 4.24
N ALA A 24 3.85 4.61 4.46
CA ALA A 24 3.57 5.16 5.79
C ALA A 24 2.23 4.64 6.34
N VAL A 25 1.17 4.67 5.52
CA VAL A 25 -0.13 4.11 5.87
C VAL A 25 -0.02 2.59 6.06
N GLY A 26 0.73 1.91 5.21
CA GLY A 26 0.94 0.46 5.26
C GLY A 26 1.63 0.02 6.54
N ILE A 27 2.65 0.74 7.01
CA ILE A 27 3.33 0.44 8.28
C ILE A 27 2.38 0.68 9.46
N ALA A 28 1.68 1.82 9.47
CA ALA A 28 0.72 2.12 10.54
C ALA A 28 -0.39 1.07 10.63
N ASP A 29 -0.94 0.69 9.48
CA ASP A 29 -2.02 -0.30 9.39
C ASP A 29 -1.51 -1.73 9.65
N LEU A 30 -0.25 -2.06 9.32
CA LEU A 30 0.37 -3.33 9.69
C LEU A 30 0.47 -3.47 11.21
N ILE A 31 0.85 -2.40 11.92
CA ILE A 31 0.90 -2.41 13.39
C ILE A 31 -0.50 -2.70 13.94
N LEU A 32 -1.52 -1.99 13.44
CA LEU A 32 -2.91 -2.24 13.84
C LEU A 32 -3.36 -3.67 13.53
N PHE A 33 -3.02 -4.19 12.35
CA PHE A 33 -3.34 -5.56 11.95
C PHE A 33 -2.71 -6.61 12.87
N LEU A 34 -1.43 -6.45 13.22
CA LEU A 34 -0.74 -7.34 14.15
C LEU A 34 -1.34 -7.28 15.56
N VAL A 35 -1.66 -6.08 16.04
CA VAL A 35 -2.38 -5.91 17.32
C VAL A 35 -3.74 -6.57 17.25
N LEU A 36 -4.49 -6.40 16.16
CA LEU A 36 -5.80 -7.00 15.96
C LEU A 36 -5.74 -8.54 15.98
N ILE A 37 -4.76 -9.14 15.31
CA ILE A 37 -4.51 -10.59 15.36
C ILE A 37 -4.24 -11.02 16.81
N TYR A 38 -3.37 -10.30 17.52
CA TYR A 38 -3.03 -10.62 18.90
C TYR A 38 -4.28 -10.58 19.79
N VAL A 39 -5.04 -9.48 19.77
CA VAL A 39 -6.22 -9.35 20.65
C VAL A 39 -7.36 -10.29 20.26
N ALA A 40 -7.48 -10.68 18.98
CA ALA A 40 -8.50 -11.61 18.52
C ALA A 40 -8.18 -13.07 18.90
N PHE A 41 -6.92 -13.50 18.75
CA PHE A 41 -6.55 -14.91 18.86
C PHE A 41 -5.83 -15.28 20.17
N ILE A 42 -5.05 -14.35 20.73
CA ILE A 42 -4.26 -14.57 21.95
C ILE A 42 -5.05 -14.10 23.16
N ASP A 43 -5.35 -12.80 23.26
CA ASP A 43 -6.11 -12.27 24.40
C ASP A 43 -7.61 -12.59 24.31
N ARG A 44 -8.12 -12.86 23.10
CA ARG A 44 -9.54 -13.14 22.81
C ARG A 44 -10.49 -12.08 23.39
N SER A 45 -10.13 -10.81 23.19
CA SER A 45 -10.84 -9.66 23.73
C SER A 45 -11.78 -9.04 22.71
N ASP A 46 -13.07 -9.37 22.80
CA ASP A 46 -14.10 -8.82 21.90
C ASP A 46 -14.18 -7.29 21.96
N SER A 47 -13.97 -6.71 23.14
CA SER A 47 -13.98 -5.25 23.32
C SER A 47 -12.82 -4.60 22.57
N ALA A 48 -11.60 -5.16 22.67
CA ALA A 48 -10.45 -4.66 21.94
C ALA A 48 -10.61 -4.85 20.42
N VAL A 49 -11.14 -5.99 19.97
CA VAL A 49 -11.47 -6.23 18.55
C VAL A 49 -12.49 -5.20 18.05
N SER A 50 -13.54 -4.90 18.82
CA SER A 50 -14.57 -3.93 18.43
C SER A 50 -14.04 -2.49 18.34
N ALA A 51 -12.99 -2.16 19.09
CA ALA A 51 -12.35 -0.85 19.05
C ALA A 51 -11.28 -0.75 17.94
N ILE A 52 -10.39 -1.74 17.85
CA ILE A 52 -9.23 -1.73 16.93
C ILE A 52 -9.64 -2.14 15.52
N GLY A 53 -10.58 -3.08 15.39
CA GLY A 53 -11.05 -3.61 14.10
C GLY A 53 -11.50 -2.51 13.13
N PRO A 54 -12.38 -1.57 13.53
CA PRO A 54 -12.77 -0.45 12.67
C PRO A 54 -11.62 0.47 12.28
N ILE A 55 -10.65 0.72 13.17
CA ILE A 55 -9.49 1.57 12.88
C ILE A 55 -8.61 0.91 11.80
N HIS A 56 -8.33 -0.39 11.95
CA HIS A 56 -7.66 -1.18 10.91
C HIS A 56 -8.48 -1.21 9.61
N GLY A 57 -9.80 -1.42 9.69
CA GLY A 57 -10.68 -1.43 8.52
C GLY A 57 -10.63 -0.11 7.72
N ILE A 58 -10.54 1.03 8.41
CA ILE A 58 -10.33 2.34 7.76
C ILE A 58 -8.95 2.39 7.07
N GLY A 59 -7.90 1.94 7.75
CA GLY A 59 -6.55 1.84 7.18
C GLY A 59 -6.50 0.96 5.92
N PHE A 60 -7.13 -0.20 5.99
CA PHE A 60 -7.28 -1.14 4.88
C PHE A 60 -7.96 -0.51 3.67
N VAL A 61 -9.11 0.15 3.85
CA VAL A 61 -9.82 0.84 2.76
C VAL A 61 -8.98 1.98 2.20
N ALA A 62 -8.27 2.73 3.05
CA ALA A 62 -7.36 3.78 2.61
C ALA A 62 -6.22 3.22 1.74
N LEU A 63 -5.62 2.09 2.12
CA LEU A 63 -4.59 1.41 1.32
C LEU A 63 -5.11 0.95 -0.04
N LEU A 64 -6.31 0.35 -0.08
CA LEU A 64 -6.95 0.01 -1.36
C LEU A 64 -7.22 1.25 -2.21
N GLY A 65 -7.71 2.33 -1.60
CA GLY A 65 -7.94 3.59 -2.29
C GLY A 65 -6.67 4.18 -2.88
N LEU A 66 -5.58 4.23 -2.12
CA LEU A 66 -4.29 4.79 -2.56
C LEU A 66 -3.65 3.94 -3.67
N THR A 67 -3.64 2.62 -3.51
CA THR A 67 -3.08 1.69 -4.51
C THR A 67 -3.93 1.66 -5.79
N ALA A 68 -5.26 1.73 -5.68
CA ALA A 68 -6.15 1.86 -6.83
C ALA A 68 -5.98 3.22 -7.52
N LYS A 69 -5.87 4.31 -6.75
CA LYS A 69 -5.63 5.65 -7.29
C LYS A 69 -4.38 5.69 -8.16
N GLY A 70 -3.25 5.15 -7.70
CA GLY A 70 -2.05 5.12 -8.52
C GLY A 70 -2.17 4.24 -9.76
N ALA A 71 -3.01 3.20 -9.74
CA ALA A 71 -3.31 2.40 -10.93
C ALA A 71 -4.17 3.18 -11.95
N VAL A 72 -5.17 3.92 -11.46
CA VAL A 72 -6.00 4.82 -12.29
C VAL A 72 -5.16 5.95 -12.89
N ASP A 73 -4.24 6.52 -12.11
CA ASP A 73 -3.30 7.56 -12.54
C ASP A 73 -2.21 7.01 -13.49
N GLY A 74 -2.20 5.71 -13.80
CA GLY A 74 -1.23 5.08 -14.70
C GLY A 74 0.18 4.92 -14.12
N ARG A 75 0.37 5.07 -12.80
CA ARG A 75 1.67 4.99 -12.12
C ARG A 75 2.16 3.54 -11.94
N TRP A 76 1.25 2.59 -11.89
CA TRP A 76 1.51 1.15 -11.80
C TRP A 76 0.30 0.33 -12.29
N GLY A 77 0.45 -0.99 -12.39
CA GLY A 77 -0.64 -1.87 -12.81
C GLY A 77 -1.63 -2.23 -11.70
N TRP A 78 -2.83 -2.68 -12.09
CA TRP A 78 -3.88 -3.17 -11.18
C TRP A 78 -3.50 -4.37 -10.30
N TRP A 79 -2.33 -4.98 -10.54
CA TRP A 79 -1.81 -6.03 -9.67
C TRP A 79 -1.53 -5.52 -8.25
N PHE A 80 -1.12 -4.25 -8.08
CA PHE A 80 -0.78 -3.71 -6.75
C PHE A 80 -1.99 -3.59 -5.81
N PRO A 81 -3.12 -2.97 -6.20
CA PRO A 81 -4.34 -3.03 -5.39
C PRO A 81 -4.87 -4.46 -5.23
N ALA A 82 -4.71 -5.33 -6.23
CA ALA A 82 -5.14 -6.72 -6.12
C ALA A 82 -4.37 -7.50 -5.04
N ILE A 83 -3.04 -7.42 -5.00
CA ILE A 83 -2.26 -8.08 -3.94
C ILE A 83 -2.55 -7.45 -2.56
N THR A 84 -2.77 -6.13 -2.51
CA THR A 84 -3.15 -5.42 -1.28
C THR A 84 -4.47 -5.97 -0.76
N LEU A 85 -5.48 -6.17 -1.62
CA LEU A 85 -6.76 -6.78 -1.25
C LEU A 85 -6.61 -8.21 -0.71
N VAL A 86 -5.94 -9.07 -1.47
CA VAL A 86 -5.88 -10.52 -1.18
C VAL A 86 -5.06 -10.83 0.08
N THR A 87 -4.11 -9.97 0.43
CA THR A 87 -3.26 -10.11 1.62
C THR A 87 -3.78 -9.28 2.81
N THR A 88 -5.05 -8.87 2.77
CA THR A 88 -5.73 -8.10 3.83
C THR A 88 -5.08 -6.75 4.14
N GLY A 89 -4.50 -6.10 3.13
CA GLY A 89 -4.04 -4.70 3.12
C GLY A 89 -2.54 -4.57 3.34
N PRO A 90 -2.08 -4.40 4.59
CA PRO A 90 -0.72 -3.96 4.89
C PRO A 90 0.40 -4.85 4.31
N PRO A 91 0.33 -6.19 4.38
CA PRO A 91 1.40 -7.04 3.84
C PRO A 91 1.60 -6.82 2.34
N GLY A 92 0.53 -6.86 1.55
CA GLY A 92 0.58 -6.67 0.10
C GLY A 92 0.92 -5.25 -0.30
N SER A 93 0.46 -4.24 0.45
CA SER A 93 0.82 -2.86 0.15
C SER A 93 2.32 -2.60 0.32
N ILE A 94 2.95 -3.20 1.34
CA ILE A 94 4.39 -3.07 1.59
C ILE A 94 5.19 -3.85 0.54
N ILE A 95 4.80 -5.09 0.24
CA ILE A 95 5.48 -5.90 -0.78
C ILE A 95 5.42 -5.22 -2.15
N GLY A 96 4.25 -4.71 -2.54
CA GLY A 96 4.11 -4.02 -3.82
C GLY A 96 4.88 -2.71 -3.88
N ASP A 97 4.94 -1.95 -2.77
CA ASP A 97 5.78 -0.75 -2.67
C ASP A 97 7.27 -1.08 -2.91
N LEU A 98 7.80 -2.15 -2.30
CA LEU A 98 9.18 -2.59 -2.51
C LEU A 98 9.46 -2.96 -3.96
N ILE A 99 8.54 -3.69 -4.61
CA ILE A 99 8.68 -4.07 -6.03
C ILE A 99 8.67 -2.82 -6.91
N LEU A 100 7.74 -1.89 -6.70
CA LEU A 100 7.62 -0.67 -7.50
C LEU A 100 8.82 0.27 -7.33
N ARG A 101 9.35 0.39 -6.11
CA ARG A 101 10.58 1.16 -5.86
C ARG A 101 11.78 0.57 -6.59
N LYS A 102 11.90 -0.77 -6.59
CA LYS A 102 12.95 -1.47 -7.33
C LYS A 102 12.83 -1.19 -8.83
N GLN A 103 11.63 -1.33 -9.40
CA GLN A 103 11.37 -1.06 -10.82
C GLN A 103 11.68 0.40 -11.18
N LEU A 104 11.30 1.36 -10.32
CA LEU A 104 11.57 2.77 -10.55
C LEU A 104 13.06 3.09 -10.54
N ALA A 105 13.83 2.45 -9.65
CA ALA A 105 15.29 2.59 -9.60
C ALA A 105 15.98 1.95 -10.82
N GLU A 106 15.48 0.81 -11.31
CA GLU A 106 15.99 0.16 -12.52
C GLU A 106 15.70 0.96 -13.80
N GLN A 107 14.57 1.66 -13.85
CA GLN A 107 14.17 2.49 -14.99
C GLN A 107 14.87 3.86 -15.03
N HIS A 108 15.30 4.37 -13.88
CA HIS A 108 15.89 5.71 -13.73
C HIS A 108 17.14 5.68 -12.82
N PRO A 109 18.23 5.02 -13.26
CA PRO A 109 19.43 4.84 -12.43
C PRO A 109 20.17 6.16 -12.14
N GLU A 110 19.96 7.19 -12.96
CA GLU A 110 20.54 8.53 -12.78
C GLU A 110 19.79 9.47 -11.81
N VAL A 111 18.66 9.02 -11.21
CA VAL A 111 17.79 9.85 -10.33
C VAL A 111 17.58 9.29 -8.92
#